data_AF-A0AAF0YLV0-F1
#
_entry.id   AF-A0AAF0YLV0-F1
#
_cell.length_a   1.000
_cell.length_b   1.000
_cell.length_c   1.000
_cell.angle_alpha   90.00
_cell.angle_beta   90.00
_cell.angle_gamma   90.00
#
_symmetry.space_group_name_H-M   'P 1'
#
loop_
_entity.id
_entity.type
_entity.pdbx_description
1 polymer ?
#
loop_
_entity_poly.entity_id
_entity_poly.type
_entity_poly.pdbx_seq_one_letter_code
_entity_poly.pdbx_strand_id
1 'polypeptide(L)'
;MNPIDILIKNNFKMTSNPHTMTPFGFRNYTVNRFNYDAYCGGFHRAYDFAKHDGAAIPAVMSGVVVQGTSNYGNFGGTVVIANKALGYQVIYGHLKRNLIVTIGQHVKYGETIGYQGDTNNLNVPMASHLHIQFQRYGYLKEKDFVCNGISAYDIDLRKDRYFNGIFIPKYNMNIRGTPSLNGKIISSAKPKDNLAFNSVTYKDGHYWLKLNIGYVSSGTQQNIYGHFK
;
A
#
# COMPACT_ATOMS: atom_id res chain seq x y z
N MET A 1 -12.82 6.22 1.76
CA MET A 1 -12.55 5.02 2.60
C MET A 1 -11.21 5.27 3.24
N ASN A 2 -11.11 5.14 4.56
CA ASN A 2 -9.88 5.41 5.28
C ASN A 2 -8.95 4.18 5.18
N PRO A 3 -7.63 4.35 4.98
CA PRO A 3 -6.68 3.24 5.00
C PRO A 3 -6.80 2.31 6.21
N ILE A 4 -6.98 2.83 7.42
CA ILE A 4 -7.00 1.98 8.62
C ILE A 4 -8.29 1.18 8.78
N ASP A 5 -9.35 1.46 8.00
CA ASP A 5 -10.63 0.74 8.06
C ASP A 5 -10.45 -0.78 7.80
N ILE A 6 -9.49 -1.17 6.95
CA ILE A 6 -9.25 -2.58 6.66
C ILE A 6 -8.69 -3.33 7.86
N LEU A 7 -7.85 -2.67 8.67
CA LEU A 7 -7.26 -3.27 9.87
C LEU A 7 -8.36 -3.56 10.89
N ILE A 8 -9.24 -2.58 11.12
CA ILE A 8 -10.40 -2.72 12.02
C ILE A 8 -11.31 -3.84 11.54
N LYS A 9 -11.65 -3.89 10.25
CA LYS A 9 -12.46 -4.97 9.65
C LYS A 9 -11.81 -6.36 9.77
N ASN A 10 -10.48 -6.42 9.86
CA ASN A 10 -9.72 -7.66 10.06
C ASN A 10 -9.44 -7.97 11.55
N ASN A 11 -10.18 -7.33 12.45
CA ASN A 11 -10.12 -7.53 13.91
C ASN A 11 -8.78 -7.11 14.55
N PHE A 12 -8.06 -6.18 13.95
CA PHE A 12 -6.97 -5.50 14.65
C PHE A 12 -7.56 -4.46 15.61
N LYS A 13 -7.07 -4.47 16.85
CA LYS A 13 -7.42 -3.47 17.86
C LYS A 13 -6.41 -2.34 17.82
N MET A 14 -6.87 -1.10 17.68
CA MET A 14 -6.00 0.07 17.80
C MET A 14 -5.55 0.20 19.25
N THR A 15 -4.23 0.22 19.47
CA THR A 15 -3.61 0.35 20.80
C THR A 15 -2.98 1.73 21.01
N SER A 16 -2.66 2.45 19.93
CA SER A 16 -2.17 3.82 19.96
C SER A 16 -2.78 4.64 18.83
N ASN A 17 -3.30 5.83 19.18
CA ASN A 17 -3.95 6.74 18.24
C ASN A 17 -3.36 8.16 18.40
N PRO A 18 -2.71 8.73 17.40
CA PRO A 18 -2.06 10.04 17.52
C PRO A 18 -3.06 11.20 17.63
N HIS A 19 -4.35 10.98 17.30
CA HIS A 19 -5.42 11.97 17.47
C HIS A 19 -5.88 12.15 18.92
N THR A 20 -5.60 11.18 19.80
CA THR A 20 -5.92 11.30 21.23
C THR A 20 -4.78 12.01 21.99
N MET A 21 -3.79 12.55 21.28
CA MET A 21 -2.59 13.18 21.82
C MET A 21 -2.51 14.63 21.37
N THR A 22 -2.11 15.50 22.29
CA THR A 22 -1.95 16.94 22.03
C THR A 22 -0.56 17.38 22.48
N PRO A 23 0.32 17.83 21.57
CA PRO A 23 0.18 17.91 20.11
C PRO A 23 0.01 16.54 19.41
N PHE A 24 -0.41 16.54 18.14
CA PHE A 24 -0.60 15.29 17.37
C PHE A 24 0.61 14.36 17.46
N GLY A 25 0.36 13.16 17.98
CA GLY A 25 1.38 12.13 18.18
C GLY A 25 2.38 12.40 19.31
N PHE A 26 2.20 13.42 20.17
CA PHE A 26 3.06 13.58 21.34
C PHE A 26 2.69 12.57 22.43
N ARG A 27 3.46 11.48 22.50
CA ARG A 27 3.13 10.29 23.31
C ARG A 27 4.07 10.10 24.49
N ASN A 28 5.37 10.28 24.25
CA ASN A 28 6.46 10.12 25.22
C ASN A 28 6.37 8.80 26.03
N TYR A 29 6.16 7.68 25.33
CA TYR A 29 5.89 6.38 25.93
C TYR A 29 7.16 5.74 26.51
N THR A 30 7.15 5.51 27.82
CA THR A 30 8.24 4.85 28.54
C THR A 30 7.73 3.65 29.34
N VAL A 31 8.35 2.48 29.14
CA VAL A 31 8.08 1.26 29.92
C VAL A 31 9.40 0.63 30.30
N ASN A 32 9.54 0.21 31.57
CA ASN A 32 10.75 -0.46 32.08
C ASN A 32 12.05 0.28 31.72
N ARG A 33 12.03 1.63 31.80
CA ARG A 33 13.12 2.56 31.47
C ARG A 33 13.47 2.68 29.97
N PHE A 34 12.75 2.01 29.08
CA PHE A 34 12.86 2.21 27.65
C PHE A 34 11.86 3.27 27.19
N ASN A 35 12.36 4.40 26.71
CA ASN A 35 11.53 5.40 26.03
C ASN A 35 11.48 5.06 24.53
N TYR A 36 10.34 4.55 24.08
CA TYR A 36 10.13 4.08 22.71
C TYR A 36 10.06 5.21 21.69
N ASP A 37 9.79 6.44 22.14
CA ASP A 37 9.59 7.61 21.28
C ASP A 37 10.80 8.56 21.33
N ALA A 38 11.89 8.18 22.02
CA ALA A 38 13.05 9.02 22.29
C ALA A 38 13.73 9.52 21.00
N TYR A 39 13.85 8.67 19.98
CA TYR A 39 14.47 9.04 18.70
C TYR A 39 13.76 10.24 18.02
N CYS A 40 12.44 10.33 18.23
CA CYS A 40 11.58 11.37 17.69
C CYS A 40 11.23 12.46 18.72
N GLY A 41 11.96 12.54 19.84
CA GLY A 41 11.74 13.55 20.88
C GLY A 41 10.39 13.40 21.58
N GLY A 42 9.91 12.17 21.78
CA GLY A 42 8.63 11.87 22.41
C GLY A 42 7.46 11.80 21.43
N PHE A 43 7.69 12.01 20.13
CA PHE A 43 6.64 11.92 19.12
C PHE A 43 6.52 10.53 18.49
N HIS A 44 5.29 10.01 18.48
CA HIS A 44 4.83 8.86 17.72
C HIS A 44 3.68 9.32 16.82
N ARG A 45 4.01 9.78 15.61
CA ARG A 45 3.04 10.29 14.60
C ARG A 45 2.49 9.15 13.73
N ALA A 46 2.15 8.05 14.38
CA ALA A 46 1.76 6.81 13.76
C ALA A 46 0.63 6.17 14.57
N TYR A 47 0.06 5.10 14.05
CA TYR A 47 -0.94 4.30 14.74
C TYR A 47 -0.29 2.97 15.12
N ASP A 48 -0.62 2.47 16.30
CA ASP A 48 -0.27 1.10 16.68
C ASP A 48 -1.53 0.25 16.73
N PHE A 49 -1.44 -0.96 16.18
CA PHE A 49 -2.52 -1.94 16.15
C PHE A 49 -2.02 -3.29 16.66
N ALA A 50 -2.85 -3.98 17.43
CA ALA A 50 -2.53 -5.32 17.92
C ALA A 50 -3.59 -6.34 17.52
N LYS A 51 -3.10 -7.52 17.14
CA LYS A 51 -3.81 -8.80 17.08
C LYS A 51 -2.90 -9.86 17.73
N HIS A 52 -3.17 -11.15 17.55
CA HIS A 52 -2.24 -12.19 17.96
C HIS A 52 -0.90 -12.07 17.21
N ASP A 53 0.20 -12.48 17.84
CA ASP A 53 1.51 -12.54 17.20
C ASP A 53 1.45 -13.39 15.91
N GLY A 54 2.17 -12.96 14.87
CA GLY A 54 2.14 -13.61 13.56
C GLY A 54 0.86 -13.38 12.75
N ALA A 55 -0.07 -12.52 13.18
CA ALA A 55 -1.24 -12.17 12.38
C ALA A 55 -0.85 -11.61 11.01
N ALA A 56 -1.53 -12.07 9.95
CA ALA A 56 -1.36 -11.56 8.59
C ALA A 56 -1.75 -10.07 8.50
N ILE A 57 -0.85 -9.25 7.97
CA ILE A 57 -1.05 -7.81 7.83
C ILE A 57 -1.45 -7.48 6.39
N PRO A 58 -2.67 -6.96 6.17
CA PRO A 58 -3.11 -6.55 4.85
C PRO A 58 -2.50 -5.19 4.47
N ALA A 59 -2.21 -5.01 3.19
CA ALA A 59 -1.88 -3.70 2.63
C ALA A 59 -3.08 -2.76 2.77
N VAL A 60 -2.89 -1.61 3.43
CA VAL A 60 -3.93 -0.60 3.61
C VAL A 60 -4.18 0.26 2.38
N MET A 61 -3.32 0.16 1.36
CA MET A 61 -3.50 0.77 0.04
C MET A 61 -2.76 -0.06 -1.02
N SER A 62 -3.19 0.05 -2.28
CA SER A 62 -2.44 -0.52 -3.40
C SER A 62 -1.17 0.29 -3.64
N GLY A 63 -0.13 -0.32 -4.20
CA GLY A 63 1.11 0.40 -4.51
C GLY A 63 2.26 -0.50 -4.88
N VAL A 64 3.47 0.06 -4.82
CA VAL A 64 4.73 -0.64 -5.05
C VAL A 64 5.49 -0.71 -3.73
N VAL A 65 6.05 -1.88 -3.42
CA VAL A 65 6.96 -2.04 -2.29
C VAL A 65 8.26 -1.30 -2.60
N VAL A 66 8.62 -0.34 -1.76
CA VAL A 66 9.83 0.47 -1.92
C VAL A 66 10.78 0.26 -0.76
N GLN A 67 12.04 0.64 -0.97
CA GLN A 67 13.00 0.72 0.12
C GLN A 67 12.55 1.84 1.07
N GLY A 68 12.48 1.52 2.37
CA GLY A 68 12.37 2.52 3.42
C GLY A 68 13.74 3.13 3.69
N THR A 69 14.28 2.84 4.86
CA THR A 69 15.65 3.23 5.23
C THR A 69 16.63 2.08 5.06
N SER A 70 17.85 2.24 5.57
CA SER A 70 18.87 1.17 5.55
C SER A 70 18.35 -0.15 6.17
N ASN A 71 18.96 -1.29 5.80
CA ASN A 71 18.50 -2.62 6.21
C ASN A 71 18.38 -2.73 7.74
N TYR A 72 17.20 -3.16 8.22
CA TYR A 72 16.81 -3.22 9.64
C TYR A 72 16.73 -1.86 10.35
N GLY A 73 16.28 -0.81 9.65
CA GLY A 73 16.09 0.54 10.18
C GLY A 73 15.24 0.63 11.46
N ASN A 74 14.90 1.85 11.88
CA ASN A 74 14.34 2.13 13.22
C ASN A 74 13.12 1.29 13.65
N PHE A 75 12.37 0.72 12.69
CA PHE A 75 11.17 -0.07 12.95
C PHE A 75 11.38 -1.61 12.91
N GLY A 76 12.61 -2.10 12.80
CA GLY A 76 12.86 -3.55 12.68
C GLY A 76 12.43 -4.10 11.31
N GLY A 77 11.70 -5.21 11.29
CA GLY A 77 11.08 -5.74 10.07
C GLY A 77 10.12 -4.69 9.50
N THR A 78 10.46 -4.17 8.32
CA THR A 78 9.80 -2.99 7.75
C THR A 78 9.41 -3.24 6.30
N VAL A 79 8.15 -2.96 5.98
CA VAL A 79 7.67 -2.86 4.59
C VAL A 79 7.21 -1.43 4.34
N VAL A 80 7.53 -0.88 3.17
CA VAL A 80 7.01 0.43 2.76
C VAL A 80 6.27 0.24 1.45
N ILE A 81 5.00 0.68 1.40
CA ILE A 81 4.20 0.69 0.17
C ILE A 81 4.08 2.14 -0.27
N ALA A 82 4.49 2.44 -1.49
CA ALA A 82 4.35 3.76 -2.09
C ALA A 82 3.31 3.76 -3.21
N ASN A 83 2.47 4.77 -3.23
CA ASN A 83 1.51 5.02 -4.29
C ASN A 83 1.65 6.45 -4.79
N LYS A 84 2.40 6.60 -5.89
CA LYS A 84 2.67 7.90 -6.51
C LYS A 84 1.41 8.59 -7.02
N ALA A 85 0.43 7.83 -7.53
CA ALA A 85 -0.81 8.39 -8.06
C ALA A 85 -1.69 8.98 -6.94
N LEU A 86 -1.72 8.31 -5.78
CA LEU A 86 -2.34 8.82 -4.57
C LEU A 86 -1.54 9.95 -3.91
N GLY A 87 -0.23 10.00 -4.14
CA GLY A 87 0.68 10.94 -3.50
C GLY A 87 1.01 10.59 -2.05
N TYR A 88 0.94 9.30 -1.68
CA TYR A 88 1.22 8.81 -0.32
C TYR A 88 2.15 7.60 -0.30
N GLN A 89 2.79 7.38 0.85
CA GLN A 89 3.51 6.17 1.20
C GLN A 89 3.15 5.74 2.62
N VAL A 90 3.20 4.44 2.89
CA VAL A 90 2.83 3.85 4.18
C VAL A 90 3.94 2.93 4.64
N ILE A 91 4.38 3.14 5.88
CA ILE A 91 5.38 2.33 6.57
C ILE A 91 4.67 1.35 7.49
N TYR A 92 5.05 0.08 7.40
CA TYR A 92 4.60 -1.01 8.25
C TYR A 92 5.82 -1.50 9.03
N GLY A 93 5.85 -1.22 10.33
CA GLY A 93 6.94 -1.54 11.23
C GLY A 93 6.65 -2.73 12.14
N HIS A 94 7.70 -3.20 12.81
CA HIS A 94 7.68 -4.29 13.80
C HIS A 94 7.25 -5.64 13.25
N LEU A 95 7.33 -5.82 11.92
CA LEU A 95 6.99 -7.07 11.27
C LEU A 95 7.99 -8.18 11.65
N LYS A 96 7.61 -9.44 11.49
CA LYS A 96 8.59 -10.53 11.50
C LYS A 96 9.61 -10.30 10.38
N ARG A 97 10.90 -10.59 10.62
CA ARG A 97 12.00 -10.28 9.69
C ARG A 97 11.97 -11.12 8.41
N ASN A 98 11.26 -12.25 8.39
CA ASN A 98 10.99 -13.07 7.20
C ASN A 98 9.90 -12.43 6.34
N LEU A 99 10.22 -11.28 5.73
CA LEU A 99 9.29 -10.56 4.85
C LEU A 99 8.94 -11.42 3.63
N ILE A 100 7.66 -11.42 3.25
CA ILE A 100 7.12 -12.20 2.12
C ILE A 100 6.98 -11.37 0.84
N VAL A 101 7.36 -10.09 0.89
CA VAL A 101 7.35 -9.18 -0.25
C VAL A 101 8.73 -8.61 -0.51
N THR A 102 9.01 -8.27 -1.76
CA THR A 102 10.32 -7.74 -2.18
C THR A 102 10.19 -6.33 -2.76
N ILE A 103 11.24 -5.52 -2.65
CA ILE A 103 11.32 -4.19 -3.28
C ILE A 103 11.00 -4.31 -4.78
N GLY A 104 10.17 -3.42 -5.29
CA GLY A 104 9.66 -3.40 -6.67
C GLY A 104 8.38 -4.21 -6.87
N GLN A 105 7.95 -5.03 -5.90
CA GLN A 105 6.71 -5.79 -6.02
C GLN A 105 5.48 -4.87 -5.99
N HIS A 106 4.54 -5.10 -6.91
CA HIS A 106 3.22 -4.48 -6.85
C HIS A 106 2.32 -5.27 -5.90
N VAL A 107 1.64 -4.56 -5.01
CA VAL A 107 0.68 -5.14 -4.04
C VAL A 107 -0.66 -4.44 -4.16
N LYS A 108 -1.74 -5.22 -3.98
CA LYS A 108 -3.11 -4.71 -4.01
C LYS A 108 -3.60 -4.40 -2.60
N TYR A 109 -4.54 -3.45 -2.48
CA TYR A 109 -5.30 -3.25 -1.24
C TYR A 109 -5.84 -4.60 -0.71
N GLY A 110 -5.56 -4.89 0.56
CA GLY A 110 -5.94 -6.13 1.23
C GLY A 110 -5.02 -7.32 1.03
N GLU A 111 -4.04 -7.25 0.13
CA GLU A 111 -3.03 -8.30 -0.04
C GLU A 111 -2.17 -8.42 1.23
N THR A 112 -1.84 -9.65 1.63
CA THR A 112 -0.97 -9.86 2.81
C THR A 112 0.48 -9.50 2.44
N ILE A 113 1.09 -8.62 3.23
CA ILE A 113 2.45 -8.11 2.96
C ILE A 113 3.49 -8.55 3.98
N GLY A 114 3.05 -9.20 5.05
CA GLY A 114 3.90 -9.63 6.15
C GLY A 114 3.06 -10.07 7.34
N TYR A 115 3.76 -10.32 8.45
CA TYR A 115 3.16 -10.84 9.67
C TYR A 115 3.55 -9.99 10.87
N GLN A 116 2.60 -9.76 11.77
CA GLN A 116 2.81 -8.99 13.00
C GLN A 116 3.92 -9.61 13.83
N GLY A 117 4.78 -8.77 14.41
CA GLY A 117 5.84 -9.18 15.31
C GLY A 117 6.13 -8.11 16.35
N ASP A 118 7.31 -8.25 16.95
CA ASP A 118 7.87 -7.48 18.05
C ASP A 118 9.28 -6.96 17.71
N THR A 119 9.65 -7.01 16.43
CA THR A 119 11.01 -6.70 16.02
C THR A 119 11.25 -5.19 16.09
N ASN A 120 12.44 -4.80 16.53
CA ASN A 120 12.85 -3.41 16.60
C ASN A 120 14.37 -3.32 16.36
N ASN A 121 14.88 -2.10 16.14
CA ASN A 121 16.29 -1.88 15.82
C ASN A 121 17.25 -2.39 16.91
N LEU A 122 16.88 -2.16 18.18
CA LEU A 122 17.75 -2.48 19.33
C LEU A 122 17.53 -3.89 19.91
N ASN A 123 16.62 -4.67 19.33
CA ASN A 123 16.15 -5.96 19.86
C ASN A 123 15.77 -5.90 21.36
N VAL A 124 15.22 -4.78 21.82
CA VAL A 124 14.70 -4.64 23.19
C VAL A 124 13.33 -5.32 23.32
N PRO A 125 12.92 -5.76 24.52
CA PRO A 125 11.60 -6.35 24.73
C PRO A 125 10.49 -5.40 24.30
N MET A 126 9.52 -5.87 23.52
CA MET A 126 8.38 -5.09 23.06
C MET A 126 7.18 -6.03 22.87
N ALA A 127 5.97 -5.58 23.18
CA ALA A 127 4.79 -6.37 22.88
C ALA A 127 4.60 -6.49 21.36
N SER A 128 4.13 -7.63 20.87
CA SER A 128 3.85 -7.82 19.45
C SER A 128 2.72 -6.89 18.99
N HIS A 129 2.99 -6.06 17.98
CA HIS A 129 2.03 -5.13 17.39
C HIS A 129 2.49 -4.67 16.00
N LEU A 130 1.58 -4.09 15.23
CA LEU A 130 1.86 -3.37 13.99
C LEU A 130 2.01 -1.88 14.30
N HIS A 131 3.17 -1.31 13.97
CA HIS A 131 3.32 0.13 13.81
C HIS A 131 2.97 0.51 12.37
N ILE A 132 2.05 1.45 12.17
CA ILE A 132 1.69 1.95 10.83
C ILE A 132 1.74 3.47 10.75
N GLN A 133 2.59 3.98 9.86
CA GLN A 133 2.82 5.41 9.66
C GLN A 133 2.51 5.83 8.22
N PHE A 134 1.81 6.94 8.09
CA PHE A 134 1.38 7.48 6.80
C PHE A 134 2.18 8.74 6.47
N GLN A 135 2.62 8.87 5.22
CA GLN A 135 3.44 9.99 4.75
C GLN A 135 3.02 10.44 3.36
N ARG A 136 3.36 11.69 3.01
CA ARG A 136 3.34 12.14 1.61
C ARG A 136 4.39 11.34 0.83
N TYR A 137 4.05 11.00 -0.42
CA TYR A 137 4.99 10.34 -1.32
C TYR A 137 6.22 11.23 -1.54
N GLY A 138 7.40 10.66 -1.37
CA GLY A 138 8.65 11.37 -1.64
C GLY A 138 9.84 10.76 -0.93
N TYR A 139 11.02 11.22 -1.31
CA TYR A 139 12.23 10.89 -0.58
C TYR A 139 12.32 11.74 0.69
N LEU A 140 12.54 11.09 1.83
CA LEU A 140 12.71 11.73 3.13
C LEU A 140 14.06 11.33 3.71
N LYS A 141 14.73 12.26 4.40
CA LYS A 141 15.92 11.94 5.20
C LYS A 141 15.51 11.02 6.36
N GLU A 142 16.43 10.21 6.88
CA GLU A 142 16.16 9.22 7.94
C GLU A 142 15.27 9.76 9.06
N LYS A 143 15.63 10.90 9.66
CA LYS A 143 14.88 11.47 10.78
C LYS A 143 13.45 11.85 10.39
N ASP A 144 13.26 12.42 9.21
CA ASP A 144 11.93 12.78 8.70
C ASP A 144 11.12 11.55 8.32
N PHE A 145 11.77 10.55 7.72
CA PHE A 145 11.16 9.26 7.39
C PHE A 145 10.66 8.53 8.65
N VAL A 146 11.39 8.62 9.75
CA VAL A 146 11.05 7.94 11.00
C VAL A 146 10.03 8.74 11.81
N CYS A 147 10.16 10.07 11.88
CA CYS A 147 9.43 10.88 12.86
C CYS A 147 8.25 11.69 12.32
N ASN A 148 8.14 11.84 10.99
CA ASN A 148 7.05 12.61 10.40
C ASN A 148 5.97 11.66 9.88
N GLY A 149 4.76 11.82 10.41
CA GLY A 149 3.58 11.13 9.93
C GLY A 149 2.40 12.09 9.82
N ILE A 150 1.49 11.77 8.91
CA ILE A 150 0.23 12.48 8.70
C ILE A 150 -0.93 11.64 9.22
N SER A 151 -2.08 12.27 9.40
CA SER A 151 -3.30 11.57 9.79
C SER A 151 -3.76 10.62 8.68
N ALA A 152 -4.08 9.37 9.03
CA ALA A 152 -4.70 8.42 8.09
C ALA A 152 -6.07 8.90 7.61
N TYR A 153 -6.78 9.71 8.42
CA TYR A 153 -8.07 10.29 8.06
C TYR A 153 -7.96 11.36 6.96
N ASP A 154 -6.77 11.89 6.69
CA ASP A 154 -6.53 12.86 5.61
C ASP A 154 -6.34 12.15 4.25
N ILE A 155 -6.29 10.82 4.26
CA ILE A 155 -6.08 9.98 3.07
C ILE A 155 -7.41 9.42 2.61
N ASP A 156 -7.80 9.76 1.38
CA ASP A 156 -8.97 9.20 0.75
C ASP A 156 -8.61 8.13 -0.28
N LEU A 157 -8.76 6.86 0.11
CA LEU A 157 -8.54 5.72 -0.79
C LEU A 157 -9.59 5.55 -1.88
N ARG A 158 -10.66 6.35 -1.91
CA ARG A 158 -11.49 6.41 -3.12
C ARG A 158 -10.64 6.86 -4.31
N LYS A 159 -9.56 7.62 -4.06
CA LYS A 159 -8.58 7.96 -5.08
C LYS A 159 -7.72 6.78 -5.56
N ASP A 160 -7.57 5.75 -4.74
CA ASP A 160 -6.84 4.52 -5.08
C ASP A 160 -7.62 3.68 -6.10
N ARG A 161 -8.95 3.84 -6.09
CA ARG A 161 -9.87 3.18 -7.02
C ARG A 161 -9.94 3.85 -8.38
N TYR A 162 -9.33 5.03 -8.57
CA TYR A 162 -9.26 5.73 -9.87
C TYR A 162 -8.04 5.31 -10.70
N PHE A 163 -7.85 4.01 -10.92
CA PHE A 163 -7.46 3.55 -12.26
C PHE A 163 -8.69 2.97 -12.97
N ASN A 164 -9.78 3.73 -12.88
CA ASN A 164 -10.92 3.62 -13.76
C ASN A 164 -11.03 4.91 -14.57
N GLY A 165 -11.52 4.80 -15.78
CA GLY A 165 -11.59 5.93 -16.69
C GLY A 165 -12.02 5.49 -18.07
N ILE A 166 -12.12 6.46 -18.97
CA ILE A 166 -12.34 6.22 -20.39
C ILE A 166 -10.99 6.43 -21.08
N PHE A 167 -10.48 5.36 -21.69
CA PHE A 167 -9.34 5.46 -22.59
C PHE A 167 -9.84 5.57 -24.02
N ILE A 168 -9.38 6.59 -24.73
CA ILE A 168 -9.68 6.80 -26.14
C ILE A 168 -8.43 6.46 -26.93
N PRO A 169 -8.37 5.30 -27.60
CA PRO A 169 -7.18 4.91 -28.34
C PRO A 169 -6.95 5.87 -29.51
N LYS A 170 -5.68 6.15 -29.82
CA LYS A 170 -5.27 6.93 -31.00
C LYS A 170 -5.10 6.05 -32.25
N TYR A 171 -4.89 4.75 -32.05
CA TYR A 171 -4.64 3.75 -33.09
C TYR A 171 -5.47 2.49 -32.80
N ASN A 172 -5.58 1.59 -33.78
CA ASN A 172 -6.20 0.29 -33.55
C ASN A 172 -5.45 -0.46 -32.45
N MET A 173 -6.19 -1.00 -31.49
CA MET A 173 -5.64 -1.69 -30.33
C MET A 173 -6.22 -3.09 -30.22
N ASN A 174 -5.36 -4.10 -30.10
CA ASN A 174 -5.82 -5.47 -29.89
C ASN A 174 -6.30 -5.64 -28.45
N ILE A 175 -7.46 -6.28 -28.31
CA ILE A 175 -8.03 -6.65 -27.02
C ILE A 175 -7.84 -8.15 -26.81
N ARG A 176 -7.28 -8.52 -25.66
CA ARG A 176 -6.89 -9.90 -25.35
C ARG A 176 -7.57 -10.39 -24.07
N GLY A 177 -7.75 -11.70 -23.95
CA GLY A 177 -8.32 -12.32 -22.74
C GLY A 177 -7.37 -12.36 -21.54
N THR A 178 -6.08 -12.10 -21.78
CA THR A 178 -5.02 -12.04 -20.76
C THR A 178 -4.09 -10.86 -21.06
N PRO A 179 -3.46 -10.22 -20.04
CA PRO A 179 -2.55 -9.10 -20.24
C PRO A 179 -1.17 -9.58 -20.71
N SER A 180 -1.09 -10.11 -21.92
CA SER A 180 0.16 -10.57 -22.53
C SER A 180 0.13 -10.48 -24.04
N LEU A 181 1.25 -10.13 -24.66
CA LEU A 181 1.39 -10.08 -26.13
C LEU A 181 1.17 -11.44 -26.78
N ASN A 182 1.42 -12.52 -26.06
CA ASN A 182 1.18 -13.90 -26.50
C ASN A 182 -0.25 -14.38 -26.22
N GLY A 183 -1.08 -13.58 -25.52
CA GLY A 183 -2.47 -13.93 -25.21
C GLY A 183 -3.37 -13.92 -26.45
N LYS A 184 -4.43 -14.73 -26.45
CA LYS A 184 -5.39 -14.76 -27.57
C LYS A 184 -6.04 -13.39 -27.78
N ILE A 185 -6.00 -12.89 -29.02
CA ILE A 185 -6.78 -11.71 -29.45
C ILE A 185 -8.24 -12.14 -29.51
N ILE A 186 -9.10 -11.40 -28.82
CA ILE A 186 -10.54 -11.69 -28.73
C ILE A 186 -11.40 -10.56 -29.30
N SER A 187 -10.85 -9.35 -29.41
CA SER A 187 -11.49 -8.22 -30.08
C SER A 187 -10.44 -7.17 -30.45
N SER A 188 -10.88 -6.04 -30.99
CA SER A 188 -10.06 -4.86 -31.26
C SER A 188 -10.84 -3.59 -30.96
N ALA A 189 -10.17 -2.57 -30.44
CA ALA A 189 -10.71 -1.22 -30.34
C ALA A 189 -10.17 -0.32 -31.44
N LYS A 190 -11.03 0.56 -31.97
CA LYS A 190 -10.70 1.54 -33.01
C LYS A 190 -10.45 2.91 -32.40
N PRO A 191 -9.70 3.79 -33.10
CA PRO A 191 -9.56 5.18 -32.69
C PRO A 191 -10.90 5.82 -32.39
N LYS A 192 -10.96 6.62 -31.32
CA LYS A 192 -12.18 7.30 -30.79
C LYS A 192 -13.15 6.42 -30.00
N ASP A 193 -12.91 5.13 -29.85
CA ASP A 193 -13.75 4.28 -29.00
C ASP A 193 -13.58 4.63 -27.51
N ASN A 194 -14.69 4.64 -26.77
CA ASN A 194 -14.68 4.92 -25.34
C ASN A 194 -14.45 3.63 -24.54
N LEU A 195 -13.21 3.38 -24.16
CA LEU A 195 -12.84 2.19 -23.41
C LEU A 195 -12.90 2.44 -21.91
N ALA A 196 -14.05 2.11 -21.31
CA ALA A 196 -14.17 2.11 -19.86
C ALA A 196 -13.30 0.99 -19.26
N PHE A 197 -12.35 1.34 -18.42
CA PHE A 197 -11.47 0.40 -17.72
C PHE A 197 -11.59 0.54 -16.21
N ASN A 198 -11.10 -0.46 -15.47
CA ASN A 198 -11.13 -0.48 -14.00
C ASN A 198 -9.80 -0.86 -13.34
N SER A 199 -8.78 -1.21 -14.13
CA SER A 199 -7.42 -1.37 -13.64
C SER A 199 -6.41 -1.29 -14.78
N VAL A 200 -5.14 -1.07 -14.44
CA VAL A 200 -4.01 -1.07 -15.38
C VAL A 200 -2.91 -2.01 -14.86
N THR A 201 -2.27 -2.76 -15.74
CA THR A 201 -1.17 -3.67 -15.42
C THR A 201 -0.03 -3.51 -16.43
N TYR A 202 1.22 -3.39 -15.99
CA TYR A 202 2.36 -3.33 -16.91
C TYR A 202 2.96 -4.73 -17.13
N LYS A 203 3.05 -5.18 -18.38
CA LYS A 203 3.59 -6.50 -18.74
C LYS A 203 4.01 -6.54 -20.21
N ASP A 204 5.05 -7.30 -20.54
CA ASP A 204 5.58 -7.47 -21.90
C ASP A 204 5.91 -6.13 -22.58
N GLY A 205 6.40 -5.16 -21.80
CA GLY A 205 6.73 -3.82 -22.29
C GLY A 205 5.52 -2.90 -22.58
N HIS A 206 4.31 -3.27 -22.17
CA HIS A 206 3.08 -2.53 -22.45
C HIS A 206 2.23 -2.32 -21.20
N TYR A 207 1.43 -1.25 -21.20
CA TYR A 207 0.36 -1.04 -20.23
C TYR A 207 -0.92 -1.73 -20.71
N TRP A 208 -1.53 -2.55 -19.85
CA TRP A 208 -2.74 -3.33 -20.11
C TRP A 208 -3.91 -2.80 -19.30
N LEU A 209 -4.93 -2.27 -19.98
CA LEU A 209 -6.17 -1.79 -19.40
C LEU A 209 -7.16 -2.94 -19.22
N LYS A 210 -7.57 -3.27 -17.99
CA LYS A 210 -8.69 -4.20 -17.78
C LYS A 210 -10.01 -3.48 -18.06
N LEU A 211 -10.65 -3.83 -19.16
CA LEU A 211 -11.89 -3.22 -19.65
C LEU A 211 -13.11 -3.74 -18.87
N ASN A 212 -14.14 -2.88 -18.75
CA ASN A 212 -15.43 -3.25 -18.18
C ASN A 212 -16.22 -4.16 -19.15
N ILE A 213 -17.10 -5.00 -18.59
CA ILE A 213 -17.74 -6.16 -19.25
C ILE A 213 -18.68 -5.80 -20.44
N GLY A 214 -18.86 -4.53 -20.78
CA GLY A 214 -19.78 -4.06 -21.84
C GLY A 214 -19.18 -3.82 -23.23
N TYR A 215 -17.86 -4.02 -23.44
CA TYR A 215 -17.21 -3.62 -24.70
C TYR A 215 -17.18 -4.72 -25.80
N VAL A 216 -17.44 -5.99 -25.47
CA VAL A 216 -17.36 -7.10 -26.44
C VAL A 216 -18.72 -7.79 -26.56
N SER A 217 -19.34 -7.68 -27.72
CA SER A 217 -20.59 -8.38 -28.07
C SER A 217 -20.29 -9.83 -28.47
N SER A 218 -19.91 -10.67 -27.52
CA SER A 218 -20.13 -12.13 -27.58
C SER A 218 -19.51 -12.79 -26.35
N GLY A 219 -20.36 -13.39 -25.51
CA GLY A 219 -20.01 -14.47 -24.59
C GLY A 219 -19.07 -14.13 -23.42
N THR A 220 -19.64 -13.99 -22.23
CA THR A 220 -19.07 -14.46 -20.93
C THR A 220 -17.54 -14.49 -20.78
N GLN A 221 -16.83 -13.38 -21.01
CA GLN A 221 -15.42 -13.25 -20.63
C GLN A 221 -15.21 -12.08 -19.65
N GLN A 222 -14.90 -12.44 -18.40
CA GLN A 222 -14.82 -11.52 -17.25
C GLN A 222 -13.51 -10.70 -17.18
N ASN A 223 -12.56 -10.90 -18.10
CA ASN A 223 -11.29 -10.19 -18.11
C ASN A 223 -10.83 -9.89 -19.55
N ILE A 224 -10.90 -8.62 -19.96
CA ILE A 224 -10.55 -8.17 -21.31
C ILE A 224 -9.51 -7.07 -21.19
N TYR A 225 -8.41 -7.14 -21.94
CA TYR A 225 -7.27 -6.23 -21.80
C TYR A 225 -6.88 -5.55 -23.10
N GLY A 226 -6.92 -4.22 -23.13
CA GLY A 226 -6.34 -3.40 -24.22
C GLY A 226 -4.92 -2.97 -23.88
N HIS A 227 -3.99 -2.97 -24.84
CA HIS A 227 -2.59 -2.59 -24.57
C HIS A 227 -2.11 -1.35 -25.35
N PHE A 228 -1.29 -0.52 -24.71
CA PHE A 228 -0.58 0.60 -25.35
C PHE A 228 0.87 0.66 -24.90
N LYS A 229 1.73 1.30 -25.72
CA LYS A 229 3.12 1.62 -25.37
C LYS A 229 3.15 2.91 -24.56
#